data_AF-I0S9Z1-F1
#
_entry.id   AF-I0S9Z1-F1
#
_cell.length_a   1.000
_cell.length_b   1.000
_cell.length_c   1.000
_cell.angle_alpha   90.00
_cell.angle_beta   90.00
_cell.angle_gamma   90.00
#
_symmetry.space_group_name_H-M   'P 1'
#
loop_
_entity.id
_entity.type
_entity.pdbx_description
1 polymer ?
#
loop_
_entity_poly.entity_id
_entity_poly.type
_entity_poly.pdbx_seq_one_letter_code
_entity_poly.pdbx_strand_id
1 'polypeptide(L)'
;MTYGGESQDQVRERMAATILQLMQETKGKSVLMVSHGGAMANFARAWEDNWRLDDLGHMTNCGILKFTFEHDQFYLEEAIGHDFSGWEEK
;
A
#
# COMPACT_ATOMS: atom_id res chain seq x y z
N MET A 1 7.68 -21.19 7.51
CA MET A 1 7.13 -20.37 8.61
C MET A 1 6.85 -21.24 9.81
N THR A 2 7.15 -20.80 11.02
CA THR A 2 6.91 -21.55 12.26
C THR A 2 5.78 -20.87 13.05
N TYR A 3 4.90 -21.65 13.70
CA TYR A 3 3.81 -21.20 14.59
C TYR A 3 2.47 -20.74 13.97
N GLY A 4 2.18 -21.06 12.69
CA GLY A 4 0.83 -20.90 12.12
C GLY A 4 0.45 -19.48 11.64
N GLY A 5 1.41 -18.55 11.56
CA GLY A 5 1.23 -17.24 10.93
C GLY A 5 1.34 -17.29 9.39
N GLU A 6 1.13 -16.13 8.76
CA GLU A 6 1.29 -15.92 7.30
C GLU A 6 2.66 -15.40 6.93
N SER A 7 3.32 -16.00 5.92
CA SER A 7 4.60 -15.55 5.40
C SER A 7 4.45 -14.18 4.74
N GLN A 8 5.58 -13.49 4.54
CA GLN A 8 5.57 -12.25 3.80
C GLN A 8 4.98 -12.43 2.39
N ASP A 9 5.31 -13.53 1.72
CA ASP A 9 4.75 -13.87 0.42
C ASP A 9 3.24 -14.13 0.49
N GLN A 10 2.76 -14.86 1.51
CA GLN A 10 1.34 -15.14 1.71
C GLN A 10 0.52 -13.86 1.92
N VAL A 11 0.99 -12.94 2.76
CA VAL A 11 0.29 -11.65 2.95
C VAL A 11 0.37 -10.79 1.69
N ARG A 12 1.50 -10.77 0.98
CA ARG A 12 1.64 -10.04 -0.29
C ARG A 12 0.63 -10.52 -1.33
N GLU A 13 0.58 -11.83 -1.58
CA GLU A 13 -0.33 -12.44 -2.55
C GLU A 13 -1.79 -12.19 -2.18
N ARG A 14 -2.15 -12.40 -0.89
CA ARG A 14 -3.51 -12.16 -0.40
C ARG A 14 -3.94 -10.70 -0.58
N MET A 15 -3.07 -9.76 -0.21
CA MET A 15 -3.35 -8.33 -0.34
C MET A 15 -3.48 -7.91 -1.81
N ALA A 16 -2.58 -8.37 -2.68
CA ALA A 16 -2.63 -8.09 -4.11
C ALA A 16 -3.93 -8.61 -4.77
N ALA A 17 -4.30 -9.86 -4.50
CA ALA A 17 -5.52 -10.46 -5.04
C ALA A 17 -6.78 -9.75 -4.54
N THR A 18 -6.84 -9.45 -3.24
CA THR A 18 -8.02 -8.79 -2.63
C THR A 18 -8.21 -7.38 -3.18
N ILE A 19 -7.14 -6.58 -3.25
CA ILE A 19 -7.22 -5.20 -3.73
C ILE A 19 -7.49 -5.14 -5.23
N LEU A 20 -6.91 -6.05 -6.03
CA LEU A 20 -7.22 -6.19 -7.45
C LEU A 20 -8.71 -6.45 -7.67
N GLN A 21 -9.27 -7.43 -6.96
CA GLN A 21 -10.70 -7.74 -7.03
C GLN A 21 -11.56 -6.52 -6.68
N LEU A 22 -11.24 -5.81 -5.58
CA LEU A 22 -11.98 -4.61 -5.18
C LEU A 22 -11.92 -3.49 -6.23
N MET A 23 -10.77 -3.30 -6.89
CA MET A 23 -10.61 -2.30 -7.93
C MET A 23 -11.25 -2.68 -9.27
N GLN A 24 -11.39 -3.97 -9.57
CA GLN A 24 -12.15 -4.45 -10.73
C GLN A 24 -13.66 -4.32 -10.54
N GLU A 25 -14.16 -4.47 -9.31
CA GLU A 25 -15.59 -4.44 -8.99
C GLU A 25 -16.12 -3.03 -8.68
N THR A 26 -15.25 -2.11 -8.26
CA THR A 26 -15.65 -0.74 -7.92
C THR A 26 -16.06 0.07 -9.16
N LYS A 27 -17.07 0.92 -8.98
CA LYS A 27 -17.46 1.94 -9.99
C LYS A 27 -16.88 3.32 -9.67
N GLY A 28 -16.22 3.46 -8.52
CA GLY A 28 -15.64 4.72 -8.07
C GLY A 28 -14.37 5.05 -8.86
N LYS A 29 -14.19 6.33 -9.20
CA LYS A 29 -12.95 6.81 -9.83
C LYS A 29 -11.77 6.92 -8.84
N SER A 30 -12.07 6.95 -7.55
CA SER A 30 -11.09 7.03 -6.48
C SER A 30 -11.60 6.21 -5.30
N VAL A 31 -10.73 5.36 -4.76
CA VAL A 31 -11.07 4.44 -3.67
C VAL A 31 -10.09 4.70 -2.52
N LEU A 32 -10.61 4.86 -1.31
CA LEU A 32 -9.83 4.92 -0.09
C LEU A 32 -9.88 3.57 0.60
N MET A 33 -8.71 2.99 0.88
CA MET A 33 -8.57 1.75 1.64
C MET A 33 -7.72 2.02 2.88
N VAL A 34 -8.22 1.62 4.05
CA VAL A 34 -7.51 1.75 5.33
C VAL A 34 -7.01 0.37 5.76
N SER A 35 -5.72 0.28 6.06
CA SER A 35 -5.08 -0.98 6.47
C SER A 35 -3.90 -0.71 7.42
N HIS A 36 -3.11 -1.75 7.69
CA HIS A 36 -1.94 -1.68 8.57
C HIS A 36 -0.64 -1.56 7.76
N GLY A 37 0.40 -0.97 8.36
CA GLY A 37 1.67 -0.69 7.67
C GLY A 37 2.30 -1.92 6.99
N GLY A 38 2.30 -3.08 7.65
CA GLY A 38 2.82 -4.32 7.07
C GLY A 38 2.01 -4.81 5.86
N ALA A 39 0.69 -4.67 5.89
CA ALA A 39 -0.18 -5.06 4.77
C ALA A 39 -0.02 -4.10 3.58
N MET A 40 0.04 -2.79 3.86
CA MET A 40 0.28 -1.75 2.87
C MET A 40 1.64 -1.90 2.18
N ALA A 41 2.70 -2.14 2.96
CA ALA A 41 4.06 -2.33 2.42
C ALA A 41 4.15 -3.59 1.55
N ASN A 42 3.51 -4.69 1.96
CA ASN A 42 3.49 -5.90 1.14
C ASN A 42 2.66 -5.73 -0.13
N PHE A 43 1.53 -5.02 -0.08
CA PHE A 43 0.81 -4.67 -1.30
C PHE A 43 1.66 -3.83 -2.25
N ALA A 44 2.35 -2.79 -1.75
CA ALA A 44 3.26 -1.99 -2.57
C ALA A 44 4.34 -2.86 -3.23
N ARG A 45 4.98 -3.75 -2.48
CA ARG A 45 6.04 -4.66 -2.98
C ARG A 45 5.54 -5.68 -4.00
N ALA A 46 4.24 -5.97 -4.07
CA ALA A 46 3.68 -6.80 -5.14
C ALA A 46 3.80 -6.12 -6.52
N TRP A 47 4.00 -4.80 -6.55
CA TRP A 47 4.04 -3.96 -7.73
C TRP A 47 5.34 -3.14 -7.82
N GLU A 48 6.43 -3.65 -7.25
CA GLU A 48 7.74 -2.96 -7.17
C GLU A 48 8.26 -2.51 -8.54
N ASP A 49 8.11 -3.35 -9.57
CA ASP A 49 8.49 -3.02 -10.95
C ASP A 49 7.71 -1.83 -11.54
N ASN A 50 6.56 -1.49 -10.94
CA ASN A 50 5.68 -0.40 -11.38
C ASN A 50 5.78 0.84 -10.47
N TRP A 51 6.74 0.90 -9.55
CA TRP A 51 6.96 2.06 -8.71
C TRP A 51 7.49 3.24 -9.52
N ARG A 52 6.97 4.43 -9.22
CA ARG A 52 7.46 5.72 -9.75
C ARG A 52 8.22 6.52 -8.70
N LEU A 53 8.78 5.80 -7.73
CA LEU A 53 9.62 6.27 -6.64
C LEU A 53 10.80 5.33 -6.47
N ASP A 54 11.88 5.85 -5.91
CA ASP A 54 13.11 5.07 -5.67
C ASP A 54 13.02 4.22 -4.40
N ASP A 55 12.26 4.65 -3.38
CA ASP A 55 12.11 3.95 -2.11
C ASP A 55 10.76 4.26 -1.44
N LEU A 56 10.15 3.23 -0.84
CA LEU A 56 8.90 3.34 -0.09
C LEU A 56 9.10 4.02 1.28
N GLY A 57 10.33 3.98 1.80
CA GLY A 57 10.66 4.49 3.12
C GLY A 57 10.02 3.69 4.26
N HIS A 58 9.91 4.32 5.44
CA HIS A 58 9.31 3.69 6.61
C HIS A 58 7.81 3.99 6.70
N MET A 59 6.99 2.95 6.77
CA MET A 59 5.54 3.10 6.98
C MET A 59 5.24 3.51 8.42
N THR A 60 4.93 4.78 8.64
CA THR A 60 4.42 5.29 9.91
C THR A 60 2.89 5.24 9.97
N ASN A 61 2.33 5.39 11.17
CA ASN A 61 0.89 5.59 11.32
C ASN A 61 0.44 6.81 10.49
N CYS A 62 -0.78 6.72 9.94
CA CYS A 62 -1.37 7.71 9.05
C CYS A 62 -0.59 7.95 7.73
N GLY A 63 0.40 7.12 7.39
CA GLY A 63 1.03 7.17 6.07
C GLY A 63 0.05 6.81 4.96
N ILE A 64 0.17 7.45 3.80
CA ILE A 64 -0.70 7.22 2.63
C ILE A 64 0.16 6.73 1.47
N LEU A 65 -0.28 5.65 0.83
CA LEU A 65 0.27 5.19 -0.43
C LEU A 65 -0.73 5.49 -1.54
N LYS A 66 -0.31 6.27 -2.53
CA LYS A 66 -1.16 6.68 -3.64
C LYS A 66 -0.82 5.86 -4.87
N PHE A 67 -1.81 5.15 -5.39
CA PHE A 67 -1.68 4.34 -6.59
C PHE A 67 -2.57 4.85 -7.71
N THR A 68 -2.07 4.77 -8.95
CA THR A 68 -2.89 4.72 -10.15
C THR A 68 -3.20 3.26 -10.49
N PHE A 69 -4.43 2.97 -10.92
CA PHE A 69 -4.85 1.63 -11.34
C PHE A 69 -5.36 1.66 -12.77
N GLU A 70 -4.65 0.97 -13.68
CA GLU A 70 -4.98 0.91 -15.11
C GLU A 70 -4.64 -0.47 -15.66
N HIS A 71 -5.53 -1.04 -16.48
CA HIS A 71 -5.35 -2.35 -17.13
C HIS A 71 -4.95 -3.47 -16.15
N ASP A 72 -5.63 -3.54 -15.01
CA ASP A 72 -5.36 -4.49 -13.93
C ASP A 72 -3.96 -4.38 -13.29
N GLN A 73 -3.29 -3.24 -13.47
CA GLN A 73 -1.98 -2.96 -12.89
C GLN A 73 -2.01 -1.75 -11.98
N PHE A 74 -1.26 -1.85 -10.89
CA PHE A 74 -1.06 -0.75 -9.94
C PHE A 74 0.29 -0.10 -10.19
N TYR A 75 0.29 1.23 -10.14
CA TYR A 75 1.48 2.07 -10.24
C TYR A 75 1.55 2.92 -8.98
N LEU A 76 2.59 2.74 -8.17
CA LEU A 76 2.77 3.53 -6.96
C LEU A 76 3.33 4.90 -7.37
N GLU A 77 2.54 5.94 -7.18
CA GLU A 77 2.87 7.31 -7.57
C GLU A 77 3.58 8.06 -6.43
N GLU A 78 3.13 7.86 -5.19
CA GLU A 78 3.55 8.68 -4.06
C GLU A 78 3.41 7.91 -2.74
N ALA A 79 4.40 8.06 -1.87
CA ALA A 79 4.35 7.65 -0.48
C ALA A 79 4.39 8.91 0.41
N ILE A 80 3.27 9.19 1.07
CA ILE A 80 3.06 10.42 1.84
C ILE A 80 3.18 10.07 3.32
N GLY A 81 4.23 10.59 3.95
CA GLY A 81 4.40 10.59 5.40
C GLY A 81 4.01 11.93 6.00
N HIS A 82 3.69 11.96 7.29
CA HIS A 82 3.55 13.20 8.03
C HIS A 82 4.86 13.55 8.72
N ASP A 83 5.36 14.76 8.46
CA ASP A 83 6.45 15.35 9.23
C ASP A 83 5.86 16.23 10.34
N PHE A 84 6.02 15.78 11.59
CA PHE A 84 5.58 16.50 12.78
C PHE A 84 6.73 17.27 13.47
N SER A 85 7.93 17.33 12.86
CA SER A 85 9.11 17.95 13.47
C SER A 85 8.92 19.43 13.79
N GLY A 86 8.01 20.13 13.09
CA GLY A 86 7.65 21.53 13.31
C GLY A 86 6.37 21.75 14.13
N TRP A 87 5.79 20.71 14.73
CA TRP A 87 4.54 20.85 15.48
C TRP A 87 4.82 21.30 16.92
N GLU A 88 4.49 22.56 17.25
CA GLU A 88 4.49 23.05 18.63
C GLU A 88 3.10 22.86 19.25
N GLU A 89 3.05 22.12 20.35
CA GLU A 89 1.84 21.99 21.19
C GLU A 89 1.49 23.39 21.74
N LYS A 90 0.25 23.86 21.50
CA LYS A 90 -0.26 25.13 22.05
C LYS A 90 -0.69 25.00 23.50
#